data_AF-A0A4R1W4V8-F1
#
_entry.id   AF-A0A4R1W4V8-F1
#
_cell.length_a   1.000
_cell.length_b   1.000
_cell.length_c   1.000
_cell.angle_alpha   90.00
_cell.angle_beta   90.00
_cell.angle_gamma   90.00
#
_symmetry.space_group_name_H-M   'P 1'
#
loop_
_entity.id
_entity.type
_entity.pdbx_description
1 polymer ?
#
loop_
_entity_poly.entity_id
_entity_poly.type
_entity_poly.pdbx_seq_one_letter_code
_entity_poly.pdbx_strand_id
1 'polypeptide(L)'
;MSQSDLPEFDRAQLHAIEVLRGGGAVVVTNPSPMTYGVVARDPRAVNLLKGRPANQPVGISVHTAAAHDQLFRFLDLRTDARAAVDFALAERITVLAPIRSDPTMPEWLAPAIQDGWVVFFDGSWGPLALLWLTFPFLYGSSASRTGEAPAASAAEVRAQFPADTVIIDADHLRTPAAVHGASTMIRVDPDGLLTLHRSGIQDQAAGGPGVLLDRLREFKSAIGGLDPATSTPMGNTYLSTAVTARQLVPRTRILLEFARMPNKNADGPRVYDVLRAHAGCNQMGTAAAAGELLANGRLWIDGIGGTQVGCEPALRAQEEWLKTFLMSNPSWHVDGDELTLASDGTTIRLLDKKIAEPDFPVDGIRWKVVTTISNADLRHYRYHAEQAWISFDGNRLTGWTGCNELSGTVTRSNTELTFTAVATSGHPCTGETADVETAILSTLGPAVTYTIDHNQMILLAPSGIGLDLKADSER
;
A
#
# COMPACT_ATOMS: atom_id res chain seq x y z
N MET A 1 12.53 -8.46 -23.76
CA MET A 1 11.48 -7.81 -24.57
C MET A 1 11.75 -6.32 -24.58
N SER A 2 11.73 -5.69 -25.74
CA SER A 2 11.85 -4.24 -25.85
C SER A 2 10.52 -3.57 -25.46
N GLN A 3 10.53 -2.30 -25.05
CA GLN A 3 9.28 -1.55 -24.77
C GLN A 3 8.29 -1.58 -25.96
N SER A 4 8.78 -1.68 -27.20
CA SER A 4 7.96 -1.80 -28.41
C SER A 4 7.16 -3.11 -28.51
N ASP A 5 7.56 -4.16 -27.77
CA ASP A 5 6.90 -5.47 -27.80
C ASP A 5 5.73 -5.59 -26.80
N LEU A 6 5.55 -4.59 -25.92
CA LEU A 6 4.48 -4.57 -24.92
C LEU A 6 3.12 -4.20 -25.54
N PRO A 7 1.99 -4.68 -24.98
CA PRO A 7 0.66 -4.19 -25.33
C PRO A 7 0.56 -2.66 -25.28
N GLU A 8 -0.24 -2.08 -26.16
CA GLU A 8 -0.39 -0.61 -26.27
C GLU A 8 -0.77 0.05 -24.94
N PHE A 9 -1.67 -0.58 -24.19
CA PHE A 9 -2.13 -0.11 -22.89
C PHE A 9 -1.00 -0.08 -21.84
N ASP A 10 -0.15 -1.11 -21.82
CA ASP A 10 1.00 -1.17 -20.91
C ASP A 10 2.05 -0.12 -21.27
N ARG A 11 2.29 0.12 -22.57
CA ARG A 11 3.15 1.22 -23.03
C ARG A 11 2.60 2.58 -22.62
N ALA A 12 1.28 2.79 -22.67
CA ALA A 12 0.65 4.04 -22.23
C ALA A 12 0.85 4.27 -20.73
N GLN A 13 0.75 3.22 -19.91
CA GLN A 13 1.06 3.31 -18.48
C GLN A 13 2.53 3.64 -18.25
N LEU A 14 3.48 2.96 -18.93
CA LEU A 14 4.91 3.26 -18.82
C LEU A 14 5.27 4.69 -19.23
N HIS A 15 4.68 5.20 -20.31
CA HIS A 15 4.88 6.57 -20.75
C HIS A 15 4.34 7.59 -19.73
N ALA A 16 3.14 7.35 -19.19
CA ALA A 16 2.56 8.20 -18.15
C ALA A 16 3.43 8.20 -16.88
N ILE A 17 3.94 7.03 -16.51
CA ILE A 17 4.88 6.88 -15.42
C ILE A 17 6.17 7.68 -15.65
N GLU A 18 6.73 7.69 -16.86
CA GLU A 18 7.90 8.53 -17.23
C GLU A 18 7.60 10.03 -17.07
N VAL A 19 6.42 10.47 -17.52
CA VAL A 19 5.96 11.86 -17.35
C VAL A 19 5.86 12.23 -15.87
N LEU A 20 5.27 11.35 -15.06
CA LEU A 20 5.17 11.53 -13.61
C LEU A 20 6.54 11.61 -12.92
N ARG A 21 7.51 10.80 -13.35
CA ARG A 21 8.90 10.84 -12.84
C ARG A 21 9.59 12.15 -13.17
N GLY A 22 9.33 12.69 -14.35
CA GLY A 22 9.83 13.99 -14.81
C GLY A 22 9.17 15.20 -14.15
N GLY A 23 8.25 14.99 -13.19
CA GLY A 23 7.51 16.06 -12.53
C GLY A 23 6.30 16.58 -13.32
N GLY A 24 5.93 15.91 -14.42
CA GLY A 24 4.73 16.21 -15.18
C GLY A 24 3.45 15.68 -14.52
N ALA A 25 2.32 16.06 -15.10
CA ALA A 25 1.00 15.57 -14.73
C ALA A 25 0.39 14.76 -15.88
N VAL A 26 -0.41 13.76 -15.55
CA VAL A 26 -1.10 12.91 -16.52
C VAL A 26 -2.59 12.85 -16.21
N VAL A 27 -3.39 12.59 -17.23
CA VAL A 27 -4.83 12.34 -17.07
C VAL A 27 -5.08 10.84 -17.12
N VAL A 28 -5.76 10.30 -16.12
CA VAL A 28 -6.01 8.86 -15.96
C VAL A 28 -7.50 8.57 -15.92
N THR A 29 -7.89 7.46 -16.54
CA THR A 29 -9.24 6.91 -16.39
C THR A 29 -9.44 6.40 -14.95
N ASN A 30 -10.56 6.77 -14.33
CA ASN A 30 -11.04 6.18 -13.08
C ASN A 30 -12.09 5.10 -13.37
N PRO A 31 -12.33 4.15 -12.44
CA PRO A 31 -13.41 3.18 -12.59
C PRO A 31 -14.78 3.85 -12.72
N SER A 32 -15.70 3.23 -13.43
CA SER A 32 -17.10 3.65 -13.41
C SER A 32 -17.68 3.62 -12.01
N PRO A 33 -18.57 4.57 -11.67
CA PRO A 33 -19.10 5.65 -12.51
C PRO A 33 -18.30 6.96 -12.39
N MET A 34 -17.02 6.93 -12.03
CA MET A 34 -16.25 8.16 -11.84
C MET A 34 -15.78 8.79 -13.15
N THR A 35 -15.68 10.12 -13.15
CA THR A 35 -14.98 10.90 -14.19
C THR A 35 -13.47 10.69 -14.13
N TYR A 36 -12.76 11.11 -15.18
CA TYR A 36 -11.29 11.08 -15.24
C TYR A 36 -10.64 11.88 -14.11
N GLY A 37 -9.37 11.58 -13.82
CA GLY A 37 -8.55 12.26 -12.82
C GLY A 37 -7.27 12.83 -13.44
N VAL A 38 -6.80 13.96 -12.91
CA VAL A 38 -5.44 14.47 -13.13
C VAL A 38 -4.60 14.04 -11.93
N VAL A 39 -3.43 13.44 -12.20
CA VAL A 39 -2.51 13.01 -11.15
C VAL A 39 -1.08 13.45 -11.45
N ALA A 40 -0.31 13.73 -10.39
CA ALA A 40 1.11 14.08 -10.49
C ALA A 40 1.88 13.74 -9.21
N ARG A 41 3.21 13.66 -9.34
CA ARG A 41 4.13 13.67 -8.19
C ARG A 41 4.38 15.07 -7.63
N ASP A 42 4.29 16.10 -8.47
CA ASP A 42 4.39 17.49 -8.05
C ASP A 42 2.97 18.11 -8.01
N PRO A 43 2.50 18.60 -6.85
CA PRO A 43 1.18 19.24 -6.76
C PRO A 43 1.05 20.45 -7.70
N ARG A 44 2.16 21.14 -8.00
CA ARG A 44 2.17 22.27 -8.94
C ARG A 44 1.80 21.82 -10.35
N ALA A 45 2.26 20.65 -10.78
CA ALA A 45 1.95 20.11 -12.10
C ALA A 45 0.44 19.82 -12.26
N VAL A 46 -0.22 19.28 -11.23
CA VAL A 46 -1.69 19.13 -11.20
C VAL A 46 -2.37 20.48 -11.42
N ASN A 47 -1.92 21.50 -10.69
CA ASN A 47 -2.54 22.82 -10.73
C ASN A 47 -2.33 23.54 -12.07
N LEU A 48 -1.11 23.48 -12.62
CA LEU A 48 -0.78 24.08 -13.91
C LEU A 48 -1.57 23.43 -15.05
N LEU A 49 -1.65 22.10 -15.08
CA LEU A 49 -2.42 21.38 -16.10
C LEU A 49 -3.91 21.75 -16.06
N LYS A 50 -4.47 21.90 -14.84
CA LYS A 50 -5.86 22.34 -14.63
C LYS A 50 -6.09 23.82 -14.91
N GLY A 51 -5.05 24.62 -15.08
CA GLY A 51 -5.16 26.07 -15.27
C GLY A 51 -5.65 26.80 -14.02
N ARG A 52 -5.13 26.43 -12.85
CA ARG A 52 -5.42 27.07 -11.55
C ARG A 52 -4.14 27.45 -10.80
N PRO A 53 -4.19 28.26 -9.73
CA PRO A 53 -3.00 28.71 -9.02
C PRO A 53 -2.08 27.55 -8.59
N ALA A 54 -0.77 27.69 -8.82
CA ALA A 54 0.20 26.61 -8.60
C ALA A 54 0.27 26.12 -7.15
N ASN A 55 -0.09 26.97 -6.18
CA ASN A 55 -0.09 26.70 -4.75
C ASN A 55 -1.48 26.29 -4.21
N GLN A 56 -2.48 26.08 -5.08
CA GLN A 56 -3.79 25.62 -4.64
C GLN A 56 -3.68 24.20 -4.03
N PRO A 57 -4.33 23.92 -2.89
CA PRO A 57 -4.34 22.57 -2.32
C PRO A 57 -4.89 21.52 -3.28
N VAL A 58 -4.34 20.31 -3.17
CA VAL A 58 -4.66 19.15 -4.01
C VAL A 58 -5.11 17.99 -3.13
N GLY A 59 -5.86 17.03 -3.67
CA GLY A 59 -6.09 15.78 -2.93
C GLY A 59 -4.84 14.92 -2.96
N ILE A 60 -4.74 13.97 -2.03
CA ILE A 60 -3.72 12.93 -2.06
C ILE A 60 -4.32 11.52 -2.05
N SER A 61 -3.69 10.62 -2.80
CA SER A 61 -3.98 9.18 -2.84
C SER A 61 -2.72 8.44 -2.42
N VAL A 62 -2.83 7.55 -1.44
CA VAL A 62 -1.72 6.74 -0.90
C VAL A 62 -1.87 5.29 -1.35
N HIS A 63 -0.78 4.65 -1.78
CA HIS A 63 -0.81 3.33 -2.45
C HIS A 63 0.08 2.28 -1.78
N THR A 64 0.86 2.67 -0.76
CA THR A 64 1.67 1.75 0.04
C THR A 64 1.21 1.78 1.50
N ALA A 65 1.35 0.65 2.19
CA ALA A 65 1.05 0.55 3.62
C ALA A 65 1.85 1.57 4.44
N ALA A 66 3.14 1.77 4.13
CA ALA A 66 3.97 2.73 4.83
C ALA A 66 3.48 4.20 4.68
N ALA A 67 3.11 4.62 3.47
CA ALA A 67 2.58 5.97 3.25
C ALA A 67 1.19 6.15 3.92
N HIS A 68 0.38 5.10 3.90
CA HIS A 68 -0.90 5.06 4.60
C HIS A 68 -0.73 5.18 6.12
N ASP A 69 0.11 4.35 6.74
CA ASP A 69 0.37 4.37 8.18
C ASP A 69 0.91 5.73 8.66
N GLN A 70 1.82 6.31 7.88
CA GLN A 70 2.36 7.64 8.18
C GLN A 70 1.27 8.71 8.17
N LEU A 71 0.42 8.72 7.14
CA LEU A 71 -0.68 9.66 7.06
C LEU A 71 -1.66 9.46 8.23
N PHE A 72 -2.08 8.22 8.49
CA PHE A 72 -3.08 7.87 9.49
C PHE A 72 -2.58 8.13 10.92
N ARG A 73 -1.26 8.13 11.14
CA ARG A 73 -0.63 8.55 12.40
C ARG A 73 -0.93 10.00 12.76
N PHE A 74 -1.00 10.90 11.79
CA PHE A 74 -1.24 12.34 12.03
C PHE A 74 -2.72 12.71 12.06
N LEU A 75 -3.62 11.81 11.66
CA LEU A 75 -5.06 12.05 11.71
C LEU A 75 -5.55 12.29 13.14
N ASP A 76 -6.29 13.38 13.31
CA ASP A 76 -6.96 13.73 14.57
C ASP A 76 -8.31 13.02 14.71
N LEU A 77 -8.25 11.71 14.56
CA LEU A 77 -9.39 10.81 14.56
C LEU A 77 -9.15 9.65 15.53
N ARG A 78 -10.24 9.23 16.19
CA ARG A 78 -10.32 7.98 16.94
C ARG A 78 -10.19 6.76 16.02
N THR A 79 -9.81 5.61 16.57
CA THR A 79 -9.59 4.36 15.82
C THR A 79 -10.82 3.91 15.02
N ASP A 80 -12.01 3.98 15.60
CA ASP A 80 -13.28 3.64 14.93
C ASP A 80 -13.57 4.56 13.73
N ALA A 81 -13.23 5.85 13.86
CA ALA A 81 -13.37 6.83 12.79
C ALA A 81 -12.36 6.62 11.66
N ARG A 82 -11.12 6.21 11.97
CA ARG A 82 -10.08 5.90 10.96
C ARG A 82 -10.49 4.75 10.06
N ALA A 83 -11.04 3.68 10.62
CA ALA A 83 -11.51 2.57 9.80
C ALA A 83 -12.70 2.96 8.90
N ALA A 84 -13.57 3.88 9.34
CA ALA A 84 -14.60 4.45 8.48
C ALA A 84 -14.01 5.31 7.32
N VAL A 85 -12.86 5.97 7.53
CA VAL A 85 -12.11 6.63 6.45
C VAL A 85 -11.62 5.61 5.43
N ASP A 86 -11.01 4.51 5.87
CA ASP A 86 -10.53 3.45 4.95
C ASP A 86 -11.65 2.87 4.10
N PHE A 87 -12.81 2.64 4.71
CA PHE A 87 -13.97 2.14 3.98
C PHE A 87 -14.54 3.19 3.01
N ALA A 88 -14.58 4.45 3.40
CA ALA A 88 -14.98 5.52 2.48
C ALA A 88 -14.03 5.60 1.27
N LEU A 89 -12.72 5.51 1.51
CA LEU A 89 -11.71 5.49 0.44
C LEU A 89 -11.87 4.29 -0.48
N ALA A 90 -12.11 3.10 0.08
CA ALA A 90 -12.39 1.91 -0.70
C ALA A 90 -13.61 2.02 -1.61
N GLU A 91 -14.65 2.71 -1.14
CA GLU A 91 -15.85 3.05 -1.91
C GLU A 91 -15.64 4.25 -2.85
N ARG A 92 -14.39 4.71 -2.98
CA ARG A 92 -13.96 5.85 -3.81
C ARG A 92 -14.57 7.19 -3.41
N ILE A 93 -15.03 7.27 -2.18
CA ILE A 93 -15.49 8.51 -1.56
C ILE A 93 -14.25 9.31 -1.20
N THR A 94 -14.26 10.60 -1.53
CA THR A 94 -13.21 11.51 -1.12
C THR A 94 -13.45 11.94 0.32
N VAL A 95 -12.42 11.94 1.14
CA VAL A 95 -12.55 12.20 2.57
C VAL A 95 -11.80 13.46 2.94
N LEU A 96 -12.47 14.34 3.68
CA LEU A 96 -11.89 15.48 4.37
C LEU A 96 -11.78 15.14 5.86
N ALA A 97 -10.56 15.04 6.39
CA ALA A 97 -10.31 14.65 7.77
C ALA A 97 -9.42 15.65 8.51
N PRO A 98 -9.55 15.80 9.84
CA PRO A 98 -8.70 16.67 10.63
C PRO A 98 -7.31 16.04 10.75
N ILE A 99 -6.27 16.87 10.65
CA ILE A 99 -4.89 16.44 10.81
C ILE A 99 -4.21 17.28 11.89
N ARG A 100 -3.49 16.62 12.79
CA ARG A 100 -2.72 17.30 13.84
C ARG A 100 -1.52 18.01 13.21
N SER A 101 -1.26 19.23 13.65
CA SER A 101 0.01 19.88 13.35
C SER A 101 1.10 19.23 14.19
N ASP A 102 2.12 18.69 13.52
CA ASP A 102 3.25 18.03 14.15
C ASP A 102 4.53 18.37 13.37
N PRO A 103 5.62 18.83 14.02
CA PRO A 103 6.88 19.16 13.35
C PRO A 103 7.57 17.95 12.68
N THR A 104 7.18 16.72 13.04
CA THR A 104 7.68 15.48 12.43
C THR A 104 6.85 15.01 11.23
N MET A 105 5.79 15.75 10.88
CA MET A 105 4.91 15.42 9.76
C MET A 105 5.70 15.45 8.44
N PRO A 106 5.58 14.41 7.59
CA PRO A 106 6.23 14.39 6.29
C PRO A 106 5.84 15.58 5.41
N GLU A 107 6.84 16.19 4.76
CA GLU A 107 6.64 17.36 3.90
C GLU A 107 5.68 17.08 2.73
N TRP A 108 5.63 15.83 2.26
CA TRP A 108 4.73 15.41 1.18
C TRP A 108 3.24 15.48 1.54
N LEU A 109 2.88 15.62 2.82
CA LEU A 109 1.48 15.81 3.20
C LEU A 109 1.03 17.26 3.03
N ALA A 110 1.94 18.22 3.16
CA ALA A 110 1.61 19.64 3.21
C ALA A 110 0.75 20.14 2.03
N PRO A 111 0.97 19.72 0.76
CA PRO A 111 0.16 20.19 -0.36
C PRO A 111 -1.31 19.72 -0.32
N ALA A 112 -1.60 18.69 0.47
CA ALA A 112 -2.94 18.16 0.67
C ALA A 112 -3.65 18.73 1.91
N ILE A 113 -2.96 19.58 2.67
CA ILE A 113 -3.46 20.16 3.92
C ILE A 113 -3.92 21.60 3.69
N GLN A 114 -5.12 21.92 4.15
CA GLN A 114 -5.64 23.27 4.21
C GLN A 114 -6.38 23.47 5.53
N ASP A 115 -6.03 24.51 6.28
CA ASP A 115 -6.72 24.92 7.51
C ASP A 115 -6.85 23.80 8.58
N GLY A 116 -5.85 22.91 8.67
CA GLY A 116 -5.85 21.77 9.60
C GLY A 116 -6.66 20.56 9.10
N TRP A 117 -7.05 20.56 7.83
CA TRP A 117 -7.77 19.47 7.18
C TRP A 117 -6.97 18.92 6.02
N VAL A 118 -7.04 17.62 5.83
CA VAL A 118 -6.40 16.92 4.72
C VAL A 118 -7.45 16.26 3.83
N VAL A 119 -7.24 16.30 2.52
CA VAL A 119 -8.14 15.70 1.53
C VAL A 119 -7.55 14.43 0.94
N PHE A 120 -8.27 13.33 1.10
CA PHE A 120 -7.91 12.01 0.59
C PHE A 120 -8.84 11.53 -0.50
N PHE A 121 -8.30 10.78 -1.44
CA PHE A 121 -9.09 9.98 -2.37
C PHE A 121 -8.33 8.68 -2.66
N ASP A 122 -9.04 7.63 -3.10
CA ASP A 122 -8.38 6.42 -3.63
C ASP A 122 -8.46 6.46 -5.16
N GLY A 123 -7.33 6.75 -5.79
CA GLY A 123 -7.19 6.72 -7.25
C GLY A 123 -6.91 5.31 -7.80
N SER A 124 -6.49 4.36 -6.95
CA SER A 124 -5.95 3.08 -7.39
C SER A 124 -6.98 2.28 -8.19
N TRP A 125 -6.74 1.96 -9.45
CA TRP A 125 -7.64 1.11 -10.23
C TRP A 125 -6.88 -0.09 -10.77
N GLY A 126 -7.43 -1.29 -10.61
CA GLY A 126 -6.75 -2.55 -10.92
C GLY A 126 -6.11 -2.62 -12.31
N PRO A 127 -6.81 -2.21 -13.39
CA PRO A 127 -6.22 -2.12 -14.72
C PRO A 127 -5.02 -1.16 -14.82
N LEU A 128 -4.98 -0.13 -13.98
CA LEU A 128 -3.89 0.85 -13.92
C LEU A 128 -2.88 0.55 -12.79
N ALA A 129 -2.85 -0.69 -12.28
CA ALA A 129 -2.02 -1.04 -11.12
C ALA A 129 -0.53 -0.75 -11.36
N LEU A 130 -0.02 -0.90 -12.60
CA LEU A 130 1.37 -0.58 -12.91
C LEU A 130 1.68 0.90 -12.61
N LEU A 131 0.80 1.83 -12.96
CA LEU A 131 0.98 3.25 -12.62
C LEU A 131 0.80 3.51 -11.12
N TRP A 132 -0.29 3.02 -10.54
CA TRP A 132 -0.66 3.36 -9.16
C TRP A 132 0.29 2.77 -8.13
N LEU A 133 0.73 1.51 -8.32
CA LEU A 133 1.65 0.84 -7.39
C LEU A 133 3.10 1.27 -7.57
N THR A 134 3.44 2.00 -8.65
CA THR A 134 4.80 2.54 -8.84
C THR A 134 5.13 3.66 -7.85
N PHE A 135 4.12 4.42 -7.40
CA PHE A 135 4.33 5.59 -6.54
C PHE A 135 3.68 5.39 -5.18
N PRO A 136 4.38 5.60 -4.04
CA PRO A 136 3.78 5.44 -2.72
C PRO A 136 2.57 6.33 -2.45
N PHE A 137 2.52 7.48 -3.11
CA PHE A 137 1.38 8.37 -3.17
C PHE A 137 1.41 9.18 -4.47
N LEU A 138 0.27 9.72 -4.87
CA LEU A 138 0.15 10.72 -5.92
C LEU A 138 -0.81 11.82 -5.47
N TYR A 139 -0.51 13.05 -5.89
CA TYR A 139 -1.47 14.14 -5.78
C TYR A 139 -2.46 14.07 -6.91
N GLY A 140 -3.70 14.50 -6.68
CA GLY A 140 -4.68 14.52 -7.74
C GLY A 140 -5.91 15.38 -7.52
N SER A 141 -6.69 15.46 -8.59
CA SER A 141 -7.95 16.17 -8.67
C SER A 141 -8.77 15.61 -9.83
N SER A 142 -10.09 15.82 -9.84
CA SER A 142 -10.92 15.46 -11.00
C SER A 142 -10.41 16.17 -12.27
N ALA A 143 -10.49 15.51 -13.42
CA ALA A 143 -9.99 16.02 -14.69
C ALA A 143 -10.96 17.04 -15.30
N SER A 144 -10.80 18.31 -14.91
CA SER A 144 -11.43 19.47 -15.56
C SER A 144 -10.48 20.67 -15.58
N ARG A 145 -10.69 21.58 -16.53
CA ARG A 145 -10.16 22.94 -16.44
C ARG A 145 -10.98 23.74 -15.42
N THR A 146 -10.38 24.80 -14.87
CA THR A 146 -11.07 25.71 -13.93
C THR A 146 -12.37 26.25 -14.54
N GLY A 147 -13.49 25.98 -13.89
CA GLY A 147 -14.83 26.41 -14.34
C GLY A 147 -15.57 25.39 -15.22
N GLU A 148 -14.91 24.29 -15.63
CA GLU A 148 -15.51 23.24 -16.45
C GLU A 148 -15.93 22.01 -15.62
N ALA A 149 -16.88 21.24 -16.16
CA ALA A 149 -17.28 19.97 -15.59
C ALA A 149 -16.18 18.91 -15.78
N PRO A 150 -15.96 18.02 -14.79
CA PRO A 150 -15.04 16.89 -14.93
C PRO A 150 -15.36 15.99 -16.12
N ALA A 151 -14.33 15.69 -16.91
CA ALA A 151 -14.45 14.90 -18.12
C ALA A 151 -14.87 13.45 -17.82
N ALA A 152 -15.95 13.00 -18.46
CA ALA A 152 -16.52 11.66 -18.34
C ALA A 152 -15.93 10.66 -19.34
N SER A 153 -15.23 11.14 -20.38
CA SER A 153 -14.66 10.33 -21.46
C SER A 153 -13.30 10.87 -21.91
N ALA A 154 -12.50 10.03 -22.57
CA ALA A 154 -11.24 10.47 -23.14
C ALA A 154 -11.43 11.53 -24.24
N ALA A 155 -12.57 11.52 -24.95
CA ALA A 155 -12.91 12.54 -25.93
C ALA A 155 -13.09 13.92 -25.28
N GLU A 156 -13.77 13.98 -24.13
CA GLU A 156 -13.91 15.22 -23.37
C GLU A 156 -12.56 15.69 -22.80
N VAL A 157 -11.73 14.77 -22.30
CA VAL A 157 -10.37 15.12 -21.86
C VAL A 157 -9.58 15.79 -22.99
N ARG A 158 -9.59 15.19 -24.19
CA ARG A 158 -8.89 15.75 -25.36
C ARG A 158 -9.44 17.11 -25.80
N ALA A 159 -10.71 17.41 -25.52
CA ALA A 159 -11.31 18.71 -25.81
C ALA A 159 -10.97 19.79 -24.76
N GLN A 160 -10.80 19.40 -23.50
CA GLN A 160 -10.57 20.33 -22.39
C GLN A 160 -9.08 20.62 -22.12
N PHE A 161 -8.19 19.65 -22.36
CA PHE A 161 -6.77 19.73 -22.00
C PHE A 161 -5.86 20.01 -23.21
N PRO A 162 -4.64 20.58 -22.98
CA PRO A 162 -3.65 20.77 -24.04
C PRO A 162 -3.37 19.49 -24.85
N ALA A 163 -3.11 19.63 -26.15
CA ALA A 163 -2.97 18.50 -27.08
C ALA A 163 -1.80 17.56 -26.76
N ASP A 164 -0.79 18.04 -26.04
CA ASP A 164 0.38 17.29 -25.56
C ASP A 164 0.15 16.61 -24.19
N THR A 165 -1.04 16.75 -23.61
CA THR A 165 -1.38 16.08 -22.35
C THR A 165 -1.35 14.57 -22.53
N VAL A 166 -0.59 13.89 -21.68
CA VAL A 166 -0.58 12.43 -21.65
C VAL A 166 -1.84 11.92 -20.97
N ILE A 167 -2.60 11.13 -21.72
CA ILE A 167 -3.89 10.56 -21.31
C ILE A 167 -3.77 9.05 -21.36
N ILE A 168 -4.08 8.38 -20.25
CA ILE A 168 -4.33 6.94 -20.28
C ILE A 168 -5.81 6.74 -20.55
N ASP A 169 -6.14 6.37 -21.79
CA ASP A 169 -7.50 6.11 -22.25
C ASP A 169 -7.85 4.63 -22.05
N ALA A 170 -8.65 4.36 -21.02
CA ALA A 170 -9.13 3.03 -20.67
C ALA A 170 -10.67 2.97 -20.67
N ASP A 171 -11.34 3.78 -21.48
CA ASP A 171 -12.81 3.84 -21.53
C ASP A 171 -13.42 2.46 -21.82
N HIS A 172 -12.76 1.65 -22.63
CA HIS A 172 -13.17 0.29 -22.99
C HIS A 172 -13.10 -0.73 -21.82
N LEU A 173 -12.35 -0.44 -20.76
CA LEU A 173 -12.22 -1.29 -19.57
C LEU A 173 -13.22 -0.92 -18.46
N ARG A 174 -13.95 0.19 -18.63
CA ARG A 174 -14.94 0.65 -17.67
C ARG A 174 -16.24 -0.16 -17.79
N THR A 175 -16.86 -0.47 -16.66
CA THR A 175 -18.23 -1.00 -16.64
C THR A 175 -19.19 0.06 -17.20
N PRO A 176 -20.14 -0.30 -18.07
CA PRO A 176 -21.12 0.67 -18.57
C PRO A 176 -21.87 1.37 -17.42
N ALA A 177 -21.96 2.70 -17.48
CA ALA A 177 -22.68 3.50 -16.51
C ALA A 177 -23.54 4.55 -17.25
N ALA A 178 -24.76 4.78 -16.74
CA ALA A 178 -25.69 5.73 -17.33
C ALA A 178 -25.22 7.19 -17.14
N VAL A 179 -24.52 7.47 -16.04
CA VAL A 179 -23.99 8.78 -15.69
C VAL A 179 -22.59 8.59 -15.12
N HIS A 180 -21.68 9.49 -15.47
CA HIS A 180 -20.39 9.62 -14.81
C HIS A 180 -20.34 10.91 -14.00
N GLY A 181 -19.67 10.89 -12.85
CA GLY A 181 -19.57 12.07 -12.00
C GLY A 181 -18.30 12.13 -11.15
N ALA A 182 -18.05 13.30 -10.57
CA ALA A 182 -17.01 13.49 -9.58
C ALA A 182 -17.32 12.68 -8.31
N SER A 183 -16.28 12.39 -7.53
CA SER A 183 -16.45 11.74 -6.24
C SER A 183 -17.32 12.57 -5.29
N THR A 184 -18.21 11.88 -4.59
CA THR A 184 -18.83 12.37 -3.36
C THR A 184 -17.72 12.63 -2.35
N MET A 185 -17.80 13.77 -1.67
CA MET A 185 -16.86 14.14 -0.62
C MET A 185 -17.59 14.13 0.72
N ILE A 186 -17.06 13.41 1.68
CA ILE A 186 -17.52 13.44 3.07
C ILE A 186 -16.49 14.12 3.94
N ARG A 187 -16.95 14.67 5.05
CA ARG A 187 -16.12 15.16 6.14
C ARG A 187 -16.27 14.22 7.34
N VAL A 188 -15.15 13.93 7.99
CA VAL A 188 -15.09 13.16 9.24
C VAL A 188 -14.59 14.09 10.32
N ASP A 189 -15.43 14.46 11.28
CA ASP A 189 -15.03 15.33 12.40
C ASP A 189 -14.22 14.53 13.46
N PRO A 190 -13.48 15.19 14.37
CA PRO A 190 -12.66 14.52 15.39
C PRO A 190 -13.41 13.51 16.29
N ASP A 191 -14.69 13.76 16.55
CA ASP A 191 -15.59 12.85 17.28
C ASP A 191 -16.07 11.65 16.44
N GLY A 192 -15.67 11.60 15.16
CA GLY A 192 -16.02 10.61 14.17
C GLY A 192 -17.39 10.83 13.55
N LEU A 193 -18.00 12.01 13.67
CA LEU A 193 -19.23 12.35 12.96
C LEU A 193 -18.95 12.42 11.44
N LEU A 194 -19.76 11.70 10.67
CA LEU A 194 -19.71 11.68 9.21
C LEU A 194 -20.76 12.63 8.63
N THR A 195 -20.31 13.62 7.86
CA THR A 195 -21.18 14.60 7.19
C THR A 195 -20.87 14.69 5.70
N LEU A 196 -21.88 15.04 4.89
CA LEU A 196 -21.66 15.31 3.47
C LEU A 196 -20.95 16.67 3.35
N HIS A 197 -19.80 16.68 2.67
CA HIS A 197 -19.11 17.91 2.31
C HIS A 197 -19.48 18.36 0.89
N ARG A 198 -19.56 17.42 -0.05
CA ARG A 198 -19.96 17.68 -1.44
C ARG A 198 -20.66 16.46 -2.03
N SER A 199 -21.81 16.67 -2.66
CA SER A 199 -22.51 15.63 -3.43
C SER A 199 -21.69 15.24 -4.67
N GLY A 200 -21.80 13.98 -5.08
CA GLY A 200 -21.08 13.38 -6.19
C GLY A 200 -21.76 12.10 -6.69
N ILE A 201 -20.99 11.22 -7.32
CA ILE A 201 -21.56 10.06 -7.99
C ILE A 201 -21.93 8.91 -7.03
N GLN A 202 -21.25 8.78 -5.90
CA GLN A 202 -21.50 7.71 -4.94
C GLN A 202 -22.81 7.91 -4.18
N ASP A 203 -23.12 9.12 -3.72
CA ASP A 203 -24.41 9.40 -3.06
C ASP A 203 -25.56 9.36 -4.05
N GLN A 204 -25.37 9.80 -5.30
CA GLN A 204 -26.38 9.61 -6.34
C GLN A 204 -26.65 8.12 -6.59
N ALA A 205 -25.60 7.30 -6.74
CA ALA A 205 -25.73 5.86 -6.91
C ALA A 205 -26.35 5.17 -5.69
N ALA A 206 -26.12 5.69 -4.48
CA ALA A 206 -26.72 5.19 -3.25
C ALA A 206 -28.21 5.58 -3.07
N GLY A 207 -28.75 6.46 -3.91
CA GLY A 207 -30.12 6.98 -3.77
C GLY A 207 -30.23 8.21 -2.85
N GLY A 208 -29.11 8.84 -2.52
CA GLY A 208 -29.02 10.10 -1.78
C GLY A 208 -27.92 10.11 -0.71
N PRO A 209 -27.51 11.30 -0.25
CA PRO A 209 -26.43 11.44 0.73
C PRO A 209 -26.76 10.84 2.10
N GLY A 210 -28.05 10.86 2.50
CA GLY A 210 -28.49 10.21 3.74
C GLY A 210 -28.23 8.71 3.73
N VAL A 211 -28.62 8.03 2.66
CA VAL A 211 -28.43 6.57 2.50
C VAL A 211 -26.95 6.21 2.50
N LEU A 212 -26.11 6.99 1.81
CA LEU A 212 -24.66 6.78 1.81
C LEU A 212 -24.07 6.95 3.22
N LEU A 213 -24.43 8.03 3.92
CA LEU A 213 -23.91 8.29 5.27
C LEU A 213 -24.40 7.25 6.27
N ASP A 214 -25.64 6.77 6.15
CA ASP A 214 -26.18 5.71 7.01
C ASP A 214 -25.44 4.39 6.77
N ARG A 215 -25.15 4.03 5.51
CA ARG A 215 -24.27 2.88 5.19
C ARG A 215 -22.89 3.01 5.84
N LEU A 216 -22.27 4.19 5.80
CA LEU A 216 -20.96 4.42 6.43
C LEU A 216 -21.05 4.36 7.96
N ARG A 217 -22.16 4.81 8.55
CA ARG A 217 -22.42 4.73 10.00
C ARG A 217 -22.70 3.29 10.44
N GLU A 218 -23.46 2.52 9.68
CA GLU A 218 -23.67 1.09 9.90
C GLU A 218 -22.33 0.36 9.88
N PHE A 219 -21.48 0.66 8.88
CA PHE A 219 -20.14 0.12 8.84
C PHE A 219 -19.34 0.49 10.10
N LYS A 220 -19.26 1.79 10.44
CA LYS A 220 -18.61 2.27 11.67
C LYS A 220 -19.17 1.58 12.93
N SER A 221 -20.48 1.39 13.01
CA SER A 221 -21.14 0.72 14.13
C SER A 221 -20.84 -0.77 14.18
N ALA A 222 -20.68 -1.46 13.06
CA ALA A 222 -20.20 -2.84 13.03
C ALA A 222 -18.73 -2.95 13.48
N ILE A 223 -17.95 -1.86 13.38
CA ILE A 223 -16.64 -1.76 14.05
C ILE A 223 -16.80 -1.49 15.54
N GLY A 224 -17.61 -0.50 15.92
CA GLY A 224 -17.83 -0.10 17.32
C GLY A 224 -18.62 -1.11 18.16
N GLY A 225 -19.30 -2.07 17.53
CA GLY A 225 -19.94 -3.21 18.19
C GLY A 225 -18.95 -4.26 18.69
N LEU A 226 -17.68 -4.16 18.28
CA LEU A 226 -16.55 -4.72 19.02
C LEU A 226 -16.26 -3.71 20.14
N ASP A 227 -16.57 -4.09 21.38
CA ASP A 227 -16.45 -3.24 22.56
C ASP A 227 -15.11 -2.47 22.57
N PRO A 228 -15.09 -1.13 22.62
CA PRO A 228 -13.85 -0.34 22.66
C PRO A 228 -13.00 -0.60 23.91
N ALA A 229 -13.52 -1.31 24.91
CA ALA A 229 -12.76 -1.84 26.04
C ALA A 229 -12.10 -3.21 25.78
N THR A 230 -12.46 -3.90 24.68
CA THR A 230 -11.78 -5.12 24.22
C THR A 230 -10.76 -4.78 23.15
N SER A 231 -9.48 -4.91 23.49
CA SER A 231 -8.39 -5.04 22.54
C SER A 231 -8.73 -6.17 21.56
N THR A 232 -8.80 -5.85 20.26
CA THR A 232 -9.08 -6.82 19.19
C THR A 232 -7.82 -7.08 18.38
N PRO A 233 -7.59 -8.30 17.86
CA PRO A 233 -6.47 -8.54 16.97
C PRO A 233 -6.64 -7.89 15.59
N MET A 234 -7.84 -7.39 15.25
CA MET A 234 -8.15 -6.81 13.95
C MET A 234 -7.28 -5.58 13.62
N GLY A 235 -6.64 -5.57 12.45
CA GLY A 235 -5.76 -4.51 11.97
C GLY A 235 -4.27 -4.77 12.21
N ASN A 236 -3.91 -5.83 12.94
CA ASN A 236 -2.54 -6.13 13.33
C ASN A 236 -2.01 -7.43 12.70
N THR A 237 -0.69 -7.55 12.67
CA THR A 237 0.03 -8.78 12.32
C THR A 237 0.77 -9.30 13.54
N TYR A 238 0.60 -10.58 13.86
CA TYR A 238 1.20 -11.22 15.03
C TYR A 238 2.14 -12.36 14.63
N LEU A 239 3.19 -12.56 15.42
CA LEU A 239 4.16 -13.64 15.27
C LEU A 239 4.21 -14.52 16.53
N SER A 240 4.13 -15.84 16.36
CA SER A 240 4.13 -16.76 17.50
C SER A 240 5.43 -16.67 18.30
N THR A 241 5.31 -16.54 19.62
CA THR A 241 6.42 -16.59 20.58
C THR A 241 6.44 -17.92 21.32
N ALA A 242 5.27 -18.58 21.48
CA ALA A 242 5.18 -19.91 22.07
C ALA A 242 3.97 -20.68 21.53
N VAL A 243 4.11 -22.01 21.47
CA VAL A 243 3.05 -22.96 21.12
C VAL A 243 3.08 -24.10 22.12
N THR A 244 1.97 -24.40 22.77
CA THR A 244 1.84 -25.59 23.62
C THR A 244 1.43 -26.81 22.79
N ALA A 245 1.61 -28.02 23.33
CA ALA A 245 1.25 -29.30 22.71
C ALA A 245 2.02 -29.70 21.44
N ARG A 246 2.79 -28.80 20.81
CA ARG A 246 3.62 -29.13 19.64
C ARG A 246 4.87 -28.25 19.55
N GLN A 247 6.00 -28.87 19.18
CA GLN A 247 7.18 -28.15 18.75
C GLN A 247 7.06 -27.82 17.25
N LEU A 248 7.24 -26.54 16.91
CA LEU A 248 7.27 -26.12 15.51
C LEU A 248 8.54 -26.62 14.81
N VAL A 249 8.44 -26.81 13.49
CA VAL A 249 9.59 -27.13 12.64
C VAL A 249 10.67 -26.06 12.87
N PRO A 250 11.96 -26.45 13.03
CA PRO A 250 13.02 -25.50 13.32
C PRO A 250 13.07 -24.34 12.32
N ARG A 251 13.30 -23.12 12.84
CA ARG A 251 13.34 -21.86 12.07
C ARG A 251 12.00 -21.47 11.41
N THR A 252 10.88 -21.96 11.93
CA THR A 252 9.55 -21.50 11.54
C THR A 252 8.85 -20.81 12.71
N ARG A 253 7.97 -19.87 12.38
CA ARG A 253 7.01 -19.22 13.30
C ARG A 253 5.66 -19.17 12.61
N ILE A 254 4.60 -19.12 13.41
CA ILE A 254 3.26 -18.86 12.91
C ILE A 254 3.10 -17.34 12.81
N LEU A 255 2.74 -16.86 11.62
CA LEU A 255 2.35 -15.47 11.37
C LEU A 255 0.84 -15.43 11.13
N LEU A 256 0.14 -14.55 11.84
CA LEU A 256 -1.29 -14.29 11.66
C LEU A 256 -1.51 -12.81 11.39
N GLU A 257 -2.15 -12.48 10.28
CA GLU A 257 -2.55 -11.12 9.91
C GLU A 257 -4.07 -11.04 9.93
N PHE A 258 -4.60 -10.06 10.66
CA PHE A 258 -6.03 -9.77 10.72
C PHE A 258 -6.29 -8.42 10.06
N ALA A 259 -7.15 -8.41 9.05
CA ALA A 259 -7.48 -7.18 8.32
C ALA A 259 -8.98 -7.06 8.11
N ARG A 260 -9.50 -5.85 8.27
CA ARG A 260 -10.87 -5.51 7.88
C ARG A 260 -10.80 -4.78 6.56
N MET A 261 -11.43 -5.33 5.53
CA MET A 261 -11.35 -4.76 4.20
C MET A 261 -12.70 -4.70 3.48
N PRO A 262 -12.92 -3.67 2.65
CA PRO A 262 -14.09 -3.59 1.76
C PRO A 262 -14.25 -4.85 0.90
N ASN A 263 -15.48 -5.30 0.72
CA ASN A 263 -15.82 -6.26 -0.30
C ASN A 263 -16.13 -5.54 -1.62
N LYS A 264 -15.40 -5.90 -2.68
CA LYS A 264 -15.62 -5.35 -4.03
C LYS A 264 -16.67 -6.12 -4.85
N ASN A 265 -17.13 -7.28 -4.36
CA ASN A 265 -18.16 -8.08 -5.00
C ASN A 265 -19.54 -7.49 -4.71
N ALA A 266 -20.35 -7.31 -5.75
CA ALA A 266 -21.72 -6.80 -5.64
C ALA A 266 -22.62 -7.74 -4.81
N ASP A 267 -22.34 -9.04 -4.88
CA ASP A 267 -23.02 -10.08 -4.11
C ASP A 267 -22.15 -10.46 -2.90
N GLY A 268 -22.63 -10.15 -1.70
CA GLY A 268 -21.99 -10.49 -0.42
C GLY A 268 -21.99 -9.35 0.62
N PRO A 269 -21.52 -9.62 1.85
CA PRO A 269 -21.31 -8.59 2.86
C PRO A 269 -20.42 -7.47 2.32
N ARG A 270 -20.76 -6.21 2.59
CA ARG A 270 -20.01 -5.05 2.04
C ARG A 270 -18.60 -4.91 2.61
N VAL A 271 -18.32 -5.57 3.74
CA VAL A 271 -17.02 -5.58 4.41
C VAL A 271 -16.75 -6.98 4.94
N TYR A 272 -15.52 -7.43 4.73
CA TYR A 272 -15.01 -8.67 5.27
C TYR A 272 -13.96 -8.42 6.34
N ASP A 273 -14.00 -9.29 7.35
CA ASP A 273 -12.86 -9.59 8.20
C ASP A 273 -12.06 -10.72 7.55
N VAL A 274 -10.76 -10.53 7.42
CA VAL A 274 -9.84 -11.44 6.75
C VAL A 274 -8.79 -11.90 7.76
N LEU A 275 -8.57 -13.21 7.80
CA LEU A 275 -7.40 -13.81 8.44
C LEU A 275 -6.49 -14.36 7.35
N ARG A 276 -5.21 -13.96 7.37
CA ARG A 276 -4.14 -14.63 6.65
C ARG A 276 -3.21 -15.29 7.66
N ALA A 277 -2.85 -16.52 7.39
CA ALA A 277 -1.96 -17.31 8.22
C ALA A 277 -0.82 -17.91 7.39
N HIS A 278 0.36 -17.97 8.00
CA HIS A 278 1.53 -18.62 7.43
C HIS A 278 2.26 -19.40 8.51
N ALA A 279 2.61 -20.65 8.22
CA ALA A 279 3.30 -21.54 9.16
C ALA A 279 4.53 -22.21 8.54
N GLY A 280 5.03 -21.74 7.40
CA GLY A 280 6.34 -22.14 6.90
C GLY A 280 6.48 -22.15 5.38
N CYS A 281 5.49 -22.65 4.63
CA CYS A 281 5.61 -22.84 3.20
C CYS A 281 4.42 -22.27 2.41
N ASN A 282 3.19 -22.66 2.74
CA ASN A 282 1.98 -22.13 2.12
C ASN A 282 1.39 -20.98 2.94
N GLN A 283 0.79 -20.05 2.21
CA GLN A 283 -0.12 -19.07 2.78
C GLN A 283 -1.53 -19.65 2.78
N MET A 284 -2.24 -19.47 3.88
CA MET A 284 -3.64 -19.86 4.04
C MET A 284 -4.46 -18.69 4.57
N GLY A 285 -5.78 -18.70 4.37
CA GLY A 285 -6.61 -17.62 4.85
C GLY A 285 -8.10 -17.83 4.62
N THR A 286 -8.87 -16.98 5.28
CA THR A 286 -10.34 -16.96 5.22
C THR A 286 -10.84 -15.52 5.22
N ALA A 287 -12.08 -15.35 4.78
CA ALA A 287 -12.81 -14.10 4.84
C ALA A 287 -14.23 -14.40 5.33
N ALA A 288 -14.72 -13.62 6.30
CA ALA A 288 -16.07 -13.70 6.86
C ALA A 288 -16.67 -12.29 6.94
N ALA A 289 -17.99 -12.16 7.08
CA ALA A 289 -18.57 -10.82 7.19
C ALA A 289 -17.99 -10.10 8.41
N ALA A 290 -17.87 -8.77 8.32
CA ALA A 290 -17.32 -7.98 9.41
C ALA A 290 -18.04 -8.24 10.74
N GLY A 291 -17.26 -8.60 11.77
CA GLY A 291 -17.77 -8.94 13.11
C GLY A 291 -18.01 -10.43 13.33
N GLU A 292 -18.06 -11.26 12.28
CA GLU A 292 -18.25 -12.72 12.42
C GLU A 292 -16.94 -13.42 12.80
N LEU A 293 -15.82 -13.04 12.17
CA LEU A 293 -14.53 -13.71 12.34
C LEU A 293 -14.07 -13.77 13.80
N LEU A 294 -14.36 -12.75 14.61
CA LEU A 294 -13.91 -12.64 16.01
C LEU A 294 -15.06 -12.66 17.02
N ALA A 295 -16.24 -13.15 16.61
CA ALA A 295 -17.44 -13.07 17.43
C ALA A 295 -17.32 -13.83 18.76
N ASN A 296 -17.83 -13.21 19.84
CA ASN A 296 -17.98 -13.83 21.16
C ASN A 296 -16.65 -14.33 21.77
N GLY A 297 -15.55 -13.62 21.54
CA GLY A 297 -14.23 -13.99 22.06
C GLY A 297 -13.65 -15.26 21.44
N ARG A 298 -14.18 -15.71 20.30
CA ARG A 298 -13.67 -16.84 19.52
C ARG A 298 -13.39 -16.44 18.08
N LEU A 299 -12.46 -17.15 17.45
CA LEU A 299 -12.07 -16.97 16.06
C LEU A 299 -12.89 -17.94 15.21
N TRP A 300 -13.96 -17.48 14.57
CA TRP A 300 -14.87 -18.33 13.80
C TRP A 300 -14.38 -18.49 12.36
N ILE A 301 -14.00 -19.72 12.00
CA ILE A 301 -13.47 -20.07 10.70
C ILE A 301 -14.25 -21.27 10.15
N ASP A 302 -15.17 -21.00 9.23
CA ASP A 302 -15.99 -22.04 8.57
C ASP A 302 -15.25 -22.73 7.41
N GLY A 303 -14.22 -22.09 6.89
CA GLY A 303 -13.38 -22.64 5.83
C GLY A 303 -12.12 -21.82 5.64
N ILE A 304 -11.02 -22.49 5.33
CA ILE A 304 -9.74 -21.85 5.07
C ILE A 304 -9.14 -22.39 3.77
N GLY A 305 -8.90 -21.48 2.83
CA GLY A 305 -8.22 -21.75 1.57
C GLY A 305 -6.72 -21.48 1.67
N GLY A 306 -5.94 -21.87 0.68
CA GLY A 306 -4.51 -21.57 0.66
C GLY A 306 -3.82 -21.98 -0.63
N THR A 307 -2.56 -21.60 -0.75
CA THR A 307 -1.69 -22.03 -1.85
C THR A 307 -1.35 -23.52 -1.72
N GLN A 308 -0.97 -24.16 -2.83
CA GLN A 308 -0.55 -25.56 -2.86
C GLN A 308 0.84 -25.68 -3.50
N VAL A 309 1.83 -25.07 -2.88
CA VAL A 309 3.24 -25.25 -3.24
C VAL A 309 3.72 -26.60 -2.68
N GLY A 310 4.59 -27.30 -3.41
CA GLY A 310 5.16 -28.59 -2.98
C GLY A 310 6.10 -28.42 -1.79
N CYS A 311 5.59 -28.59 -0.57
CA CYS A 311 6.34 -28.42 0.67
C CYS A 311 6.94 -29.73 1.19
N GLU A 312 8.05 -29.61 1.92
CA GLU A 312 8.62 -30.72 2.68
C GLU A 312 7.59 -31.35 3.65
N PRO A 313 7.61 -32.68 3.88
CA PRO A 313 6.57 -33.38 4.63
C PRO A 313 6.32 -32.82 6.05
N ALA A 314 7.38 -32.39 6.74
CA ALA A 314 7.26 -31.82 8.08
C ALA A 314 6.52 -30.47 8.10
N LEU A 315 6.76 -29.61 7.11
CA LEU A 315 6.09 -28.31 6.96
C LEU A 315 4.61 -28.51 6.62
N ARG A 316 4.32 -29.42 5.69
CA ARG A 316 2.92 -29.80 5.36
C ARG A 316 2.17 -30.30 6.58
N ALA A 317 2.79 -31.16 7.41
CA ALA A 317 2.17 -31.67 8.63
C ALA A 317 1.99 -30.59 9.72
N GLN A 318 2.78 -29.52 9.70
CA GLN A 318 2.61 -28.36 10.57
C GLN A 318 1.47 -27.46 10.07
N GLU A 319 1.39 -27.20 8.76
CA GLU A 319 0.33 -26.41 8.14
C GLU A 319 -1.06 -27.04 8.33
N GLU A 320 -1.18 -28.35 8.12
CA GLU A 320 -2.44 -29.08 8.35
C GLU A 320 -2.87 -29.05 9.83
N TRP A 321 -1.91 -29.11 10.74
CA TRP A 321 -2.20 -28.95 12.16
C TRP A 321 -2.66 -27.53 12.51
N LEU A 322 -1.97 -26.50 12.00
CA LEU A 322 -2.40 -25.12 12.24
C LEU A 322 -3.79 -24.88 11.66
N LYS A 323 -4.05 -25.36 10.44
CA LYS A 323 -5.37 -25.33 9.81
C LYS A 323 -6.43 -25.98 10.69
N THR A 324 -6.15 -27.17 11.22
CA THR A 324 -7.06 -27.88 12.12
C THR A 324 -7.33 -27.09 13.41
N PHE A 325 -6.29 -26.50 14.01
CA PHE A 325 -6.42 -25.64 15.19
C PHE A 325 -7.23 -24.37 14.90
N LEU A 326 -6.98 -23.69 13.78
CA LEU A 326 -7.73 -22.49 13.38
C LEU A 326 -9.21 -22.82 13.13
N MET A 327 -9.50 -23.97 12.52
CA MET A 327 -10.87 -24.46 12.28
C MET A 327 -11.58 -25.02 13.52
N SER A 328 -10.89 -25.19 14.67
CA SER A 328 -11.56 -25.56 15.94
C SER A 328 -12.22 -24.37 16.65
N ASN A 329 -12.20 -23.21 15.98
CA ASN A 329 -12.72 -21.94 16.43
C ASN A 329 -12.10 -21.46 17.76
N PRO A 330 -10.77 -21.30 17.87
CA PRO A 330 -10.11 -21.06 19.15
C PRO A 330 -10.63 -19.79 19.84
N SER A 331 -10.64 -19.80 21.17
CA SER A 331 -10.78 -18.55 21.93
C SER A 331 -9.61 -17.62 21.65
N TRP A 332 -9.84 -16.32 21.65
CA TRP A 332 -8.79 -15.31 21.50
C TRP A 332 -8.82 -14.32 22.66
N HIS A 333 -7.65 -13.79 23.01
CA HIS A 333 -7.49 -12.73 23.99
C HIS A 333 -6.30 -11.85 23.61
N VAL A 334 -6.47 -10.54 23.64
CA VAL A 334 -5.37 -9.58 23.44
C VAL A 334 -5.09 -8.87 24.75
N ASP A 335 -3.84 -8.88 25.19
CA ASP A 335 -3.35 -8.11 26.34
C ASP A 335 -2.15 -7.26 25.89
N GLY A 336 -2.37 -5.95 25.79
CA GLY A 336 -1.43 -5.04 25.14
C GLY A 336 -1.14 -5.47 23.70
N ASP A 337 0.12 -5.83 23.43
CA ASP A 337 0.61 -6.26 22.13
C ASP A 337 0.63 -7.79 21.95
N GLU A 338 0.20 -8.55 22.97
CA GLU A 338 0.20 -10.00 22.95
C GLU A 338 -1.18 -10.56 22.59
N LEU A 339 -1.23 -11.43 21.59
CA LEU A 339 -2.41 -12.22 21.22
C LEU A 339 -2.24 -13.66 21.72
N THR A 340 -3.23 -14.17 22.45
CA THR A 340 -3.32 -15.58 22.81
C THR A 340 -4.50 -16.23 22.10
N LEU A 341 -4.25 -17.34 21.40
CA LEU A 341 -5.28 -18.23 20.86
C LEU A 341 -5.29 -19.55 21.64
N ALA A 342 -6.46 -20.05 22.04
CA ALA A 342 -6.56 -21.31 22.78
C ALA A 342 -7.75 -22.18 22.36
N SER A 343 -7.49 -23.47 22.13
CA SER A 343 -8.49 -24.54 21.91
C SER A 343 -7.92 -25.89 22.31
N ASP A 344 -8.73 -26.75 22.93
CA ASP A 344 -8.44 -28.18 23.18
C ASP A 344 -7.04 -28.45 23.77
N GLY A 345 -6.65 -27.68 24.78
CA GLY A 345 -5.34 -27.80 25.47
C GLY A 345 -4.15 -27.25 24.69
N THR A 346 -4.36 -26.77 23.46
CA THR A 346 -3.39 -26.03 22.66
C THR A 346 -3.54 -24.53 22.92
N THR A 347 -2.42 -23.86 23.12
CA THR A 347 -2.30 -22.42 23.29
C THR A 347 -1.20 -21.91 22.37
N ILE A 348 -1.52 -20.91 21.56
CA ILE A 348 -0.58 -20.19 20.72
C ILE A 348 -0.49 -18.78 21.28
N ARG A 349 0.68 -18.40 21.79
CA ARG A 349 0.99 -17.02 22.20
C ARG A 349 1.72 -16.35 21.06
N LEU A 350 1.26 -15.17 20.68
CA LEU A 350 1.82 -14.36 19.61
C LEU A 350 2.03 -12.94 20.10
N LEU A 351 3.02 -12.25 19.54
CA LEU A 351 3.31 -10.86 19.83
C LEU A 351 3.18 -10.06 18.54
N ASP A 352 2.73 -8.81 18.63
CA ASP A 352 2.71 -7.89 17.49
C ASP A 352 4.05 -7.96 16.74
N LYS A 353 3.99 -8.15 15.43
CA LYS A 353 5.16 -8.37 14.58
C LYS A 353 6.15 -7.22 14.70
N LYS A 354 5.68 -5.97 14.80
CA LYS A 354 6.55 -4.78 14.91
C LYS A 354 7.33 -4.73 16.21
N ILE A 355 6.88 -5.45 17.24
CA ILE A 355 7.62 -5.60 18.51
C ILE A 355 8.47 -6.86 18.50
N ALA A 356 7.93 -7.97 18.00
CA ALA A 356 8.64 -9.26 17.95
C ALA A 356 9.84 -9.21 16.99
N GLU A 357 9.72 -8.45 15.92
CA GLU A 357 10.68 -8.30 14.84
C GLU A 357 10.76 -6.82 14.45
N PRO A 358 11.37 -5.97 15.31
CA PRO A 358 11.47 -4.55 15.04
C PRO A 358 12.26 -4.29 13.77
N ASP A 359 11.90 -3.20 13.08
CA ASP A 359 12.55 -2.76 11.86
C ASP A 359 14.02 -2.44 12.14
N PHE A 360 14.92 -2.98 11.31
CA PHE A 360 16.34 -2.72 11.43
C PHE A 360 16.64 -1.25 11.12
N PRO A 361 17.69 -0.68 11.72
CA PRO A 361 18.13 0.65 11.32
C PRO A 361 18.56 0.64 9.85
N VAL A 362 18.33 1.74 9.14
CA VAL A 362 18.84 1.94 7.77
C VAL A 362 20.38 1.88 7.79
N ASP A 363 20.98 2.60 8.75
CA ASP A 363 22.43 2.74 8.89
C ASP A 363 23.10 1.55 9.61
N GLY A 364 24.38 1.33 9.31
CA GLY A 364 25.21 0.31 9.95
C GLY A 364 24.92 -1.13 9.52
N ILE A 365 23.94 -1.32 8.64
CA ILE A 365 23.56 -2.62 8.08
C ILE A 365 24.13 -2.77 6.67
N ARG A 366 24.64 -3.97 6.35
CA ARG A 366 24.89 -4.38 4.96
C ARG A 366 23.61 -4.98 4.42
N TRP A 367 22.98 -4.30 3.47
CA TRP A 367 21.76 -4.72 2.81
C TRP A 367 22.12 -5.46 1.52
N LYS A 368 22.02 -6.79 1.53
CA LYS A 368 22.29 -7.65 0.38
C LYS A 368 21.15 -7.57 -0.62
N VAL A 369 21.46 -7.44 -1.90
CA VAL A 369 20.46 -7.48 -2.98
C VAL A 369 19.98 -8.91 -3.15
N VAL A 370 18.70 -9.18 -2.91
CA VAL A 370 18.11 -10.52 -3.09
C VAL A 370 17.40 -10.59 -4.44
N THR A 371 16.66 -9.55 -4.77
CA THR A 371 15.84 -9.45 -5.98
C THR A 371 15.94 -8.04 -6.55
N THR A 372 15.94 -7.93 -7.88
CA THR A 372 15.71 -6.64 -8.55
C THR A 372 14.27 -6.58 -9.03
N ILE A 373 13.74 -5.38 -8.98
CA ILE A 373 12.38 -5.05 -9.37
C ILE A 373 12.50 -4.26 -10.67
N SER A 374 11.75 -4.64 -11.70
CA SER A 374 11.66 -3.88 -12.95
C SER A 374 10.28 -4.03 -13.55
N ASN A 375 9.52 -2.95 -13.75
CA ASN A 375 8.21 -2.99 -14.43
C ASN A 375 7.26 -4.09 -13.89
N ALA A 376 7.22 -4.28 -12.57
CA ALA A 376 6.49 -5.34 -11.86
C ALA A 376 7.02 -6.79 -12.02
N ASP A 377 8.07 -7.01 -12.81
CA ASP A 377 8.83 -8.28 -12.79
C ASP A 377 9.76 -8.32 -11.57
N LEU A 378 9.75 -9.44 -10.87
CA LEU A 378 10.68 -9.74 -9.77
C LEU A 378 11.74 -10.74 -10.26
N ARG A 379 13.00 -10.32 -10.30
CA ARG A 379 14.13 -11.18 -10.69
C ARG A 379 14.96 -11.56 -9.48
N HIS A 380 14.84 -12.81 -9.06
CA HIS A 380 15.62 -13.38 -7.96
C HIS A 380 16.99 -13.80 -8.46
N TYR A 381 18.03 -13.53 -7.68
CA TYR A 381 19.41 -13.88 -8.05
C TYR A 381 19.94 -15.05 -7.23
N ARG A 382 20.45 -16.07 -7.93
CA ARG A 382 21.26 -17.13 -7.32
C ARG A 382 22.72 -16.76 -7.53
N TYR A 383 23.29 -16.11 -6.53
CA TYR A 383 24.69 -15.68 -6.59
C TYR A 383 25.62 -16.90 -6.59
N HIS A 384 26.43 -17.03 -7.63
CA HIS A 384 27.50 -18.02 -7.73
C HIS A 384 28.84 -17.50 -7.17
N ALA A 385 28.94 -16.18 -6.92
CA ALA A 385 30.07 -15.44 -6.37
C ALA A 385 29.61 -14.51 -5.21
N GLU A 386 30.42 -13.53 -4.80
CA GLU A 386 30.02 -12.58 -3.74
C GLU A 386 28.76 -11.80 -4.12
N GLN A 387 27.77 -11.85 -3.22
CA GLN A 387 26.46 -11.21 -3.40
C GLN A 387 26.58 -9.69 -3.39
N ALA A 388 25.87 -9.02 -4.31
CA ALA A 388 25.80 -7.56 -4.32
C ALA A 388 25.17 -7.02 -3.03
N TRP A 389 25.67 -5.90 -2.52
CA TRP A 389 25.17 -5.28 -1.30
C TRP A 389 25.39 -3.77 -1.30
N ILE A 390 24.58 -3.07 -0.53
CA ILE A 390 24.74 -1.64 -0.23
C ILE A 390 24.71 -1.42 1.28
N SER A 391 25.32 -0.34 1.74
CA SER A 391 25.34 0.03 3.14
C SER A 391 25.36 1.54 3.30
N PHE A 392 24.83 1.96 4.44
CA PHE A 392 24.54 3.32 4.80
C PHE A 392 25.25 3.65 6.11
N ASP A 393 25.97 4.76 6.14
CA ASP A 393 26.66 5.23 7.34
C ASP A 393 26.60 6.76 7.38
N GLY A 394 25.58 7.29 8.07
CA GLY A 394 25.28 8.72 8.05
C GLY A 394 24.93 9.15 6.63
N ASN A 395 25.68 10.10 6.07
CA ASN A 395 25.48 10.56 4.70
C ASN A 395 26.21 9.74 3.64
N ARG A 396 26.92 8.67 4.04
CA ARG A 396 27.74 7.87 3.12
C ARG A 396 26.97 6.64 2.63
N LEU A 397 27.00 6.44 1.32
CA LEU A 397 26.64 5.19 0.65
C LEU A 397 27.95 4.45 0.30
N THR A 398 28.01 3.16 0.64
CA THR A 398 29.05 2.24 0.16
C THR A 398 28.40 0.95 -0.32
N GLY A 399 29.06 0.17 -1.16
CA GLY A 399 28.51 -1.08 -1.63
C GLY A 399 29.45 -1.89 -2.50
N TRP A 400 28.93 -3.02 -2.95
CA TRP A 400 29.51 -3.90 -3.95
C TRP A 400 28.40 -4.28 -4.93
N THR A 401 28.61 -4.07 -6.22
CA THR A 401 27.60 -4.36 -7.25
C THR A 401 27.56 -5.83 -7.67
N GLY A 402 28.42 -6.67 -7.09
CA GLY A 402 28.73 -8.01 -7.59
C GLY A 402 30.02 -8.06 -8.42
N CYS A 403 30.54 -6.90 -8.85
CA CYS A 403 31.71 -6.77 -9.72
C CYS A 403 32.54 -5.50 -9.47
N ASN A 404 31.90 -4.40 -9.05
CA ASN A 404 32.57 -3.17 -8.69
C ASN A 404 32.30 -2.73 -7.26
N GLU A 405 33.27 -2.03 -6.69
CA GLU A 405 33.04 -1.21 -5.50
C GLU A 405 32.10 -0.05 -5.86
N LEU A 406 31.13 0.22 -4.98
CA LEU A 406 30.16 1.30 -5.09
C LEU A 406 30.40 2.32 -3.98
N SER A 407 30.34 3.60 -4.33
CA SER A 407 30.38 4.70 -3.36
C SER A 407 29.40 5.80 -3.76
N GLY A 408 28.97 6.60 -2.78
CA GLY A 408 28.16 7.79 -3.02
C GLY A 408 27.75 8.50 -1.74
N THR A 409 26.88 9.48 -1.89
CA THR A 409 26.28 10.24 -0.79
C THR A 409 24.78 9.97 -0.75
N VAL A 410 24.21 9.89 0.45
CA VAL A 410 22.78 9.72 0.67
C VAL A 410 22.27 10.76 1.67
N THR A 411 21.15 11.38 1.38
CA THR A 411 20.37 12.17 2.34
C THR A 411 19.01 11.53 2.53
N ARG A 412 18.49 11.56 3.77
CA ARG A 412 17.27 10.83 4.14
C ARG A 412 16.17 11.78 4.58
N SER A 413 14.94 11.43 4.21
CA SER A 413 13.72 11.87 4.86
C SER A 413 13.02 10.66 5.51
N ASN A 414 11.82 10.86 6.07
CA ASN A 414 11.03 9.79 6.68
C ASN A 414 10.53 8.75 5.66
N THR A 415 10.59 9.02 4.36
CA THR A 415 10.08 8.12 3.30
C THR A 415 11.00 7.98 2.10
N GLU A 416 11.96 8.88 1.92
CA GLU A 416 12.79 8.94 0.73
C GLU A 416 14.28 8.99 1.07
N LEU A 417 15.06 8.37 0.20
CA LEU A 417 16.50 8.45 0.11
C LEU A 417 16.86 9.19 -1.18
N THR A 418 17.70 10.20 -1.06
CA THR A 418 18.25 10.95 -2.19
C THR A 418 19.72 10.61 -2.32
N PHE A 419 20.07 9.94 -3.42
CA PHE A 419 21.45 9.57 -3.71
C PHE A 419 22.10 10.59 -4.63
N THR A 420 23.33 10.97 -4.31
CA THR A 420 24.16 11.88 -5.10
C THR A 420 25.59 11.37 -5.17
N ALA A 421 26.34 11.79 -6.20
CA ALA A 421 27.74 11.38 -6.41
C ALA A 421 27.95 9.85 -6.40
N VAL A 422 26.98 9.08 -6.91
CA VAL A 422 27.08 7.62 -7.01
C VAL A 422 28.11 7.26 -8.09
N ALA A 423 29.10 6.45 -7.73
CA ALA A 423 30.19 6.04 -8.60
C ALA A 423 30.64 4.59 -8.33
N THR A 424 31.21 3.93 -9.34
CA THR A 424 31.77 2.58 -9.25
C THR A 424 33.25 2.54 -9.63
N SER A 425 33.97 1.49 -9.23
CA SER A 425 35.41 1.29 -9.56
C SER A 425 35.71 1.09 -11.05
N GLY A 426 34.70 0.85 -11.90
CA GLY A 426 34.82 0.89 -13.36
C GLY A 426 35.41 -0.36 -14.04
N HIS A 427 35.45 -1.51 -13.36
CA HIS A 427 35.76 -2.79 -13.99
C HIS A 427 34.62 -3.25 -14.91
N PRO A 428 34.93 -3.85 -16.07
CA PRO A 428 33.92 -4.33 -17.00
C PRO A 428 33.21 -5.57 -16.45
N CYS A 429 31.92 -5.43 -16.17
CA CYS A 429 31.06 -6.52 -15.74
C CYS A 429 30.39 -7.19 -16.96
N THR A 430 30.13 -8.49 -16.87
CA THR A 430 29.53 -9.26 -17.97
C THR A 430 28.37 -10.13 -17.47
N GLY A 431 27.43 -10.43 -18.36
CA GLY A 431 26.30 -11.32 -18.06
C GLY A 431 25.38 -10.78 -16.96
N GLU A 432 24.82 -11.67 -16.14
CA GLU A 432 23.85 -11.33 -15.09
C GLU A 432 24.38 -10.31 -14.07
N THR A 433 25.70 -10.28 -13.82
CA THR A 433 26.30 -9.29 -12.91
C THR A 433 26.23 -7.87 -13.46
N ALA A 434 26.32 -7.69 -14.79
CA ALA A 434 26.12 -6.39 -15.41
C ALA A 434 24.64 -5.92 -15.30
N ASP A 435 23.69 -6.85 -15.38
CA ASP A 435 22.26 -6.55 -15.20
C ASP A 435 21.95 -6.12 -13.76
N VAL A 436 22.53 -6.80 -12.77
CA VAL A 436 22.41 -6.44 -11.34
C VAL A 436 23.02 -5.07 -11.08
N GLU A 437 24.24 -4.82 -11.54
CA GLU A 437 24.90 -3.52 -11.39
C GLU A 437 24.06 -2.38 -12.01
N THR A 438 23.53 -2.60 -13.21
CA THR A 438 22.67 -1.63 -13.89
C THR A 438 21.41 -1.34 -13.07
N ALA A 439 20.77 -2.37 -12.52
CA ALA A 439 19.57 -2.21 -11.67
C ALA A 439 19.88 -1.46 -10.37
N ILE A 440 21.03 -1.73 -9.73
CA ILE A 440 21.48 -1.00 -8.54
C ILE A 440 21.66 0.47 -8.88
N LEU A 441 22.46 0.79 -9.91
CA LEU A 441 22.73 2.18 -10.28
C LEU A 441 21.46 2.92 -10.72
N SER A 442 20.54 2.24 -11.41
CA SER A 442 19.25 2.80 -11.81
C SER A 442 18.29 3.01 -10.64
N THR A 443 18.47 2.27 -9.54
CA THR A 443 17.69 2.46 -8.31
C THR A 443 18.21 3.64 -7.51
N LEU A 444 19.53 3.83 -7.42
CA LEU A 444 20.17 4.80 -6.54
C LEU A 444 20.16 6.24 -7.10
N GLY A 445 18.96 6.78 -7.29
CA GLY A 445 18.70 8.13 -7.82
C GLY A 445 18.27 9.17 -6.78
N PRO A 446 17.76 10.35 -7.21
CA PRO A 446 17.50 11.47 -6.31
C PRO A 446 16.22 11.37 -5.47
N ALA A 447 15.30 10.44 -5.75
CA ALA A 447 14.00 10.36 -5.07
C ALA A 447 13.54 8.91 -4.88
N VAL A 448 14.32 8.13 -4.12
CA VAL A 448 14.09 6.69 -3.93
C VAL A 448 13.25 6.49 -2.69
N THR A 449 12.10 5.86 -2.85
CA THR A 449 11.26 5.52 -1.71
C THR A 449 11.78 4.26 -1.04
N TYR A 450 11.66 4.15 0.28
CA TYR A 450 12.09 2.95 0.99
C TYR A 450 11.07 2.49 2.02
N THR A 451 10.98 1.17 2.20
CA THR A 451 10.28 0.54 3.31
C THR A 451 11.23 -0.44 4.00
N ILE A 452 11.09 -0.59 5.31
CA ILE A 452 11.75 -1.64 6.07
C ILE A 452 10.68 -2.45 6.78
N ASP A 453 10.80 -3.77 6.67
CA ASP A 453 10.02 -4.73 7.43
C ASP A 453 11.00 -5.70 8.07
N HIS A 454 11.25 -5.51 9.37
CA HIS A 454 12.28 -6.22 10.13
C HIS A 454 13.67 -6.15 9.47
N ASN A 455 14.07 -7.21 8.78
CA ASN A 455 15.37 -7.35 8.13
C ASN A 455 15.29 -7.30 6.60
N GLN A 456 14.14 -6.92 6.04
CA GLN A 456 13.96 -6.68 4.62
C GLN A 456 13.81 -5.19 4.37
N MET A 457 14.43 -4.71 3.31
CA MET A 457 14.31 -3.34 2.84
C MET A 457 13.96 -3.34 1.36
N ILE A 458 12.91 -2.60 0.99
CA ILE A 458 12.63 -2.34 -0.42
C ILE A 458 13.09 -0.94 -0.72
N LEU A 459 13.91 -0.78 -1.76
CA LEU A 459 14.19 0.49 -2.39
C LEU A 459 13.46 0.54 -3.72
N LEU A 460 12.69 1.59 -3.96
CA LEU A 460 11.98 1.77 -5.22
C LEU A 460 12.24 3.17 -5.74
N ALA A 461 12.96 3.24 -6.86
CA ALA A 461 13.13 4.49 -7.56
C ALA A 461 11.80 4.89 -8.23
N PRO A 462 11.61 6.18 -8.54
CA PRO A 462 10.45 6.61 -9.29
C PRO A 462 10.32 5.82 -10.58
N SER A 463 11.49 5.46 -11.16
CA SER A 463 11.73 4.59 -12.32
C SER A 463 11.08 3.19 -12.25
N GLY A 464 10.47 2.81 -11.12
CA GLY A 464 9.85 1.50 -10.93
C GLY A 464 10.87 0.36 -10.95
N ILE A 465 12.15 0.74 -11.11
CA ILE A 465 13.29 -0.11 -10.85
C ILE A 465 13.57 -0.02 -9.37
N GLY A 466 13.80 -1.17 -8.76
CA GLY A 466 14.01 -1.25 -7.34
C GLY A 466 14.87 -2.43 -6.94
N LEU A 467 15.15 -2.48 -5.64
CA LEU A 467 15.90 -3.53 -5.00
C LEU A 467 15.07 -4.04 -3.83
N ASP A 468 14.85 -5.35 -3.78
CA ASP A 468 14.48 -6.05 -2.55
C ASP A 468 15.77 -6.53 -1.90
N LEU A 469 16.02 -5.97 -0.73
CA LEU A 469 17.24 -6.10 0.02
C LEU A 469 16.98 -6.86 1.31
N LYS A 470 17.98 -7.62 1.75
CA LYS A 470 17.94 -8.30 3.04
C LYS A 470 19.16 -7.97 3.86
N ALA A 471 18.96 -7.67 5.15
CA ALA A 471 20.05 -7.41 6.06
C ALA A 471 20.97 -8.64 6.16
N ASP A 472 22.27 -8.38 6.09
CA ASP A 472 23.29 -9.37 6.37
C ASP A 472 23.34 -9.62 7.87
N SER A 473 22.90 -10.78 8.33
CA SER A 473 22.83 -11.13 9.75
C SER A 473 24.14 -11.70 10.30
N GLU A 474 25.24 -11.68 9.54
CA GLU A 474 26.57 -12.07 10.04
C GLU A 474 27.26 -10.90 10.77
N ARG A 475 26.83 -10.66 12.01
CA ARG A 475 27.70 -10.13 13.08
C ARG A 475 27.41 -10.80 14.41
#